data_AF-A0A8H3EFG2-F1
#
_entry.id   AF-A0A8H3EFG2-F1
#
_cell.length_a   1.000
_cell.length_b   1.000
_cell.length_c   1.000
_cell.angle_alpha   90.00
_cell.angle_beta   90.00
_cell.angle_gamma   90.00
#
_symmetry.space_group_name_H-M   'P 1'
#
loop_
_entity.id
_entity.type
_entity.pdbx_description
1 polymer ?
#
loop_
_entity_poly.entity_id
_entity_poly.type
_entity_poly.pdbx_seq_one_letter_code
_entity_poly.pdbx_strand_id
1 'polypeptide(L)'
;MKYPIPVHERSQLRGNRRGEHWPRAYLRPFSSAPRRTIQDSPRYRNEDSENFWKVSAGHNEFWSAYVATRPRYSSSFYNLIYAHHDSHSSSWNVAHDVGCGAGQVTAELASRFQHVIASDNNDAHLEVARRRLETDFSDKKVSYKHSMGEQLAAHYPPSSADLIAAAEAMVLMDEKVSLRGFERMLRPGGTLAFWFYGRPTFADHALHANAQSLIDALMVRNWAAVIQGSGPRRQAGFKRAAEGMSSWLDYVWLDPSVWTDVHRIKWNTYGTLPFFAQEACGFPVESVNRVGAEDEVETIEDREWWHNDWNLTELKRYFQVLFPGFKDAVGEGSEEIHRIYDELGKIMGKQRVAFIWSVALVIATRK
;
A
#
# COMPACT_ATOMS: atom_id res chain seq x y z
N MET A 1 -50.84 -10.72 0.10
CA MET A 1 -50.38 -10.82 1.50
C MET A 1 -49.29 -9.79 1.73
N LYS A 2 -49.66 -8.72 2.44
CA LYS A 2 -48.76 -7.69 2.98
C LYS A 2 -48.61 -7.99 4.47
N TYR A 3 -47.41 -7.81 5.05
CA TYR A 3 -47.13 -7.37 6.45
C TYR A 3 -45.59 -7.38 6.66
N PRO A 4 -45.02 -6.57 7.57
CA PRO A 4 -44.16 -5.43 7.19
C PRO A 4 -42.76 -5.43 7.83
N ILE A 5 -41.89 -4.55 7.32
CA ILE A 5 -40.54 -4.25 7.84
C ILE A 5 -40.67 -3.28 9.05
N PRO A 6 -40.04 -3.54 10.20
CA PRO A 6 -40.05 -2.61 11.33
C PRO A 6 -39.14 -1.41 11.08
N VAL A 7 -39.69 -0.22 11.29
CA VAL A 7 -38.96 1.04 11.44
C VAL A 7 -38.46 1.11 12.88
N HIS A 8 -37.15 1.13 13.10
CA HIS A 8 -36.58 1.53 14.39
C HIS A 8 -35.68 2.77 14.24
N GLU A 9 -36.22 3.86 14.79
CA GLU A 9 -35.59 4.93 15.55
C GLU A 9 -34.20 5.45 15.17
N ARG A 10 -34.20 6.69 14.68
CA ARG A 10 -33.05 7.60 14.73
C ARG A 10 -32.70 7.90 16.20
N SER A 11 -31.72 7.20 16.77
CA SER A 11 -31.09 7.65 18.02
C SER A 11 -29.99 8.66 17.72
N GLN A 12 -30.22 9.92 18.10
CA GLN A 12 -29.17 10.92 18.23
C GLN A 12 -28.18 10.45 19.31
N LEU A 13 -27.00 9.98 18.91
CA LEU A 13 -25.86 9.82 19.81
C LEU A 13 -24.93 11.01 19.61
N ARG A 14 -25.09 12.02 20.48
CA ARG A 14 -24.05 13.02 20.76
C ARG A 14 -22.87 12.28 21.40
N GLY A 15 -21.92 11.87 20.56
CA GLY A 15 -20.64 11.29 20.98
C GLY A 15 -19.72 12.36 21.56
N ASN A 16 -19.49 12.27 22.85
CA ASN A 16 -18.62 13.11 23.66
C ASN A 16 -17.16 12.99 23.17
N ARG A 17 -16.60 14.05 22.57
CA ARG A 17 -15.17 14.11 22.24
C ARG A 17 -14.37 14.25 23.54
N ARG A 18 -13.81 13.15 24.03
CA ARG A 18 -12.63 13.19 24.91
C ARG A 18 -11.49 12.54 24.15
N GLY A 19 -10.46 13.34 23.86
CA GLY A 19 -9.23 12.86 23.26
C GLY A 19 -8.59 11.83 24.18
N GLU A 20 -8.43 10.62 23.67
CA GLU A 20 -7.66 9.59 24.35
C GLU A 20 -6.17 9.92 24.18
N HIS A 21 -5.56 10.33 25.30
CA HIS A 21 -4.13 10.48 25.43
C HIS A 21 -3.48 9.09 25.48
N TRP A 22 -2.59 8.83 24.52
CA TRP A 22 -1.72 7.66 24.46
C TRP A 22 -0.85 7.50 25.73
N PRO A 23 -0.56 6.27 26.20
CA PRO A 23 0.34 6.06 27.32
C PRO A 23 1.75 6.62 27.01
N ARG A 24 2.17 7.63 27.76
CA ARG A 24 3.50 8.29 27.68
C ARG A 24 4.71 7.37 27.93
N ALA A 25 4.50 6.08 28.23
CA ALA A 25 5.54 5.17 28.69
C ALA A 25 6.63 4.87 27.63
N TYR A 26 6.33 5.03 26.33
CA TYR A 26 7.27 4.76 25.23
C TYR A 26 7.81 6.01 24.53
N LEU A 27 7.42 7.22 24.98
CA LEU A 27 7.78 8.51 24.36
C LEU A 27 8.79 9.31 25.21
N ARG A 28 9.93 8.72 25.58
CA ARG A 28 11.01 9.51 26.20
C ARG A 28 11.71 10.38 25.14
N PRO A 29 12.02 11.65 25.43
CA PRO A 29 12.85 12.49 24.55
C PRO A 29 14.22 11.86 24.35
N PHE A 30 14.69 11.86 23.11
CA PHE A 30 15.94 11.23 22.70
C PHE A 30 17.16 11.92 23.31
N SER A 31 18.00 11.15 24.00
CA SER A 31 19.38 11.52 24.29
C SER A 31 20.20 11.38 23.01
N SER A 32 20.86 12.45 22.60
CA SER A 32 21.72 12.52 21.42
C SER A 32 23.04 11.76 21.65
N ALA A 33 23.06 10.46 21.35
CA ALA A 33 24.31 9.74 21.14
C ALA A 33 24.85 10.04 19.72
N PRO A 34 26.18 10.13 19.52
CA PRO A 34 26.77 10.61 18.28
C PRO A 34 26.50 9.64 17.12
N ARG A 35 25.84 10.15 16.08
CA ARG A 35 25.49 9.43 14.84
C ARG A 35 26.75 9.16 14.02
N ARG A 36 26.99 7.91 13.63
CA ARG A 36 27.61 7.67 12.32
C ARG A 36 26.57 8.07 11.28
N THR A 37 26.84 9.16 10.56
CA THR A 37 25.98 9.62 9.47
C THR A 37 26.00 8.59 8.33
N ILE A 38 24.82 8.30 7.80
CA ILE A 38 24.52 7.41 6.67
C ILE A 38 25.30 7.80 5.38
N GLN A 39 25.93 8.99 5.36
CA GLN A 39 26.63 9.59 4.23
C GLN A 39 27.91 8.86 3.76
N ASP A 40 28.54 8.05 4.61
CA ASP A 40 29.89 7.52 4.31
C ASP A 40 29.92 6.19 3.53
N SER A 41 28.77 5.56 3.28
CA SER A 41 28.76 4.35 2.43
C SER A 41 28.82 4.71 0.93
N PRO A 42 29.74 4.10 0.14
CA PRO A 42 29.91 4.43 -1.29
C PRO A 42 28.65 4.23 -2.15
N ARG A 43 27.69 3.42 -1.70
CA ARG A 43 26.43 3.11 -2.41
C ARG A 43 25.38 4.23 -2.36
N TYR A 44 25.52 5.22 -1.47
CA TYR A 44 24.46 6.21 -1.18
C TYR A 44 24.82 7.65 -1.59
N ARG A 45 25.96 7.87 -2.27
CA ARG A 45 26.47 9.23 -2.56
C ARG A 45 25.68 10.04 -3.59
N ASN A 46 24.60 9.54 -4.19
CA ASN A 46 23.96 10.25 -5.32
C ASN A 46 22.44 10.07 -5.51
N GLU A 47 21.65 9.91 -4.44
CA GLU A 47 20.21 9.57 -4.55
C GLU A 47 19.25 10.44 -3.71
N ASP A 48 19.37 11.78 -3.71
CA ASP A 48 18.27 12.64 -3.23
C ASP A 48 17.12 12.71 -4.27
N SER A 49 16.70 11.54 -4.77
CA SER A 49 15.52 11.37 -5.60
C SER A 49 14.27 11.33 -4.72
N GLU A 50 13.17 11.89 -5.22
CA GLU A 50 11.85 11.82 -4.59
C GLU A 50 11.37 10.37 -4.42
N ASN A 51 11.78 9.46 -5.32
CA ASN A 51 11.40 8.05 -5.29
C ASN A 51 12.37 7.23 -4.45
N PHE A 52 12.08 7.08 -3.16
CA PHE A 52 12.91 6.28 -2.27
C PHE A 52 12.94 4.78 -2.62
N TRP A 53 11.93 4.28 -3.34
CA TRP A 53 11.85 2.88 -3.78
C TRP A 53 12.79 2.52 -4.93
N LYS A 54 13.51 3.50 -5.47
CA LYS A 54 14.54 3.32 -6.49
C LYS A 54 15.85 2.75 -5.92
N VAL A 55 15.76 1.88 -4.89
CA VAL A 55 16.93 1.21 -4.32
C VAL A 55 17.32 0.05 -5.23
N SER A 56 18.62 -0.15 -5.41
CA SER A 56 19.20 -1.27 -6.15
C SER A 56 19.00 -2.63 -5.45
N ALA A 57 17.76 -3.13 -5.33
CA ALA A 57 17.54 -4.51 -4.91
C ALA A 57 17.60 -5.47 -6.10
N GLY A 58 18.82 -5.76 -6.53
CA GLY A 58 19.12 -6.91 -7.39
C GLY A 58 19.10 -8.27 -6.67
N HIS A 59 18.51 -8.37 -5.48
CA HIS A 59 18.54 -9.60 -4.67
C HIS A 59 17.22 -10.37 -4.82
N ASN A 60 17.20 -11.41 -5.64
CA ASN A 60 16.05 -12.31 -5.83
C ASN A 60 15.46 -12.84 -4.49
N GLU A 61 16.32 -12.98 -3.48
CA GLU A 61 15.94 -13.40 -2.13
C GLU A 61 15.00 -12.40 -1.43
N PHE A 62 15.21 -11.08 -1.63
CA PHE A 62 14.32 -10.05 -1.07
C PHE A 62 12.90 -10.22 -1.60
N TRP A 63 12.73 -10.27 -2.93
CA TRP A 63 11.41 -10.36 -3.55
C TRP A 63 10.69 -11.67 -3.25
N SER A 64 11.44 -12.78 -3.14
CA SER A 64 10.88 -14.06 -2.70
C SER A 64 10.34 -13.97 -1.27
N ALA A 65 11.09 -13.37 -0.35
CA ALA A 65 10.65 -13.17 1.03
C ALA A 65 9.54 -12.10 1.15
N TYR A 66 9.60 -11.03 0.36
CA TYR A 66 8.57 -10.00 0.28
C TYR A 66 7.23 -10.64 -0.09
N VAL A 67 7.17 -11.35 -1.21
CA VAL A 67 5.93 -12.00 -1.66
C VAL A 67 5.44 -13.07 -0.68
N ALA A 68 6.35 -13.81 -0.04
CA ALA A 68 5.97 -14.81 0.96
C ALA A 68 5.37 -14.21 2.24
N THR A 69 5.53 -12.92 2.51
CA THR A 69 5.10 -12.27 3.75
C THR A 69 4.00 -11.23 3.55
N ARG A 70 3.65 -10.86 2.32
CA ARG A 70 2.54 -9.93 2.06
C ARG A 70 1.18 -10.62 2.06
N PRO A 71 0.09 -9.90 2.41
CA PRO A 71 -1.25 -10.42 2.20
C PRO A 71 -1.44 -10.79 0.73
N ARG A 72 -2.09 -11.92 0.49
CA ARG A 72 -2.46 -12.33 -0.86
C ARG A 72 -3.77 -11.66 -1.22
N TYR A 73 -3.78 -10.96 -2.35
CA TYR A 73 -5.01 -10.46 -2.94
C TYR A 73 -5.91 -11.65 -3.31
N SER A 74 -7.10 -11.71 -2.70
CA SER A 74 -8.05 -12.80 -2.92
C SER A 74 -8.73 -12.70 -4.28
N SER A 75 -9.21 -13.82 -4.83
CA SER A 75 -10.03 -13.78 -6.05
C SER A 75 -11.31 -12.95 -5.86
N SER A 76 -11.88 -12.94 -4.64
CA SER A 76 -13.01 -12.07 -4.32
C SER A 76 -12.68 -10.59 -4.48
N PHE A 77 -11.47 -10.16 -4.12
CA PHE A 77 -11.03 -8.78 -4.32
C PHE A 77 -10.90 -8.43 -5.80
N TYR A 78 -10.22 -9.27 -6.58
CA TYR A 78 -10.09 -9.04 -8.02
C TYR A 78 -11.43 -9.08 -8.75
N ASN A 79 -12.36 -9.93 -8.31
CA ASN A 79 -13.71 -9.97 -8.85
C ASN A 79 -14.47 -8.65 -8.66
N LEU A 80 -14.21 -7.86 -7.61
CA LEU A 80 -14.79 -6.52 -7.48
C LEU A 80 -14.34 -5.62 -8.63
N ILE A 81 -13.03 -5.59 -8.89
CA ILE A 81 -12.43 -4.80 -9.97
C ILE A 81 -12.94 -5.27 -11.34
N TYR A 82 -13.03 -6.59 -11.52
CA TYR A 82 -13.46 -7.17 -12.80
C TYR A 82 -14.94 -7.03 -13.07
N ALA A 83 -15.80 -7.20 -12.05
CA ALA A 83 -17.23 -6.93 -12.18
C ALA A 83 -17.50 -5.46 -12.50
N HIS A 84 -16.75 -4.55 -11.87
CA HIS A 84 -16.77 -3.12 -12.19
C HIS A 84 -16.37 -2.86 -13.64
N HIS A 85 -15.32 -3.52 -14.12
CA HIS A 85 -14.88 -3.39 -15.50
C HIS A 85 -15.93 -3.90 -16.49
N ASP A 86 -16.47 -5.11 -16.26
CA ASP A 86 -17.49 -5.73 -17.12
C ASP A 86 -18.78 -4.91 -17.22
N SER A 87 -19.16 -4.14 -16.19
CA SER A 87 -20.35 -3.30 -16.23
C SER A 87 -20.20 -2.05 -17.11
N HIS A 88 -18.96 -1.68 -17.48
CA HIS A 88 -18.66 -0.46 -18.26
C HIS A 88 -17.95 -0.73 -19.60
N SER A 89 -17.25 -1.86 -19.72
CA SER A 89 -16.46 -2.23 -20.88
C SER A 89 -16.59 -3.71 -21.15
N SER A 90 -16.80 -4.08 -22.42
CA SER A 90 -16.74 -5.47 -22.87
C SER A 90 -15.35 -5.87 -23.37
N SER A 91 -14.37 -4.97 -23.31
CA SER A 91 -13.05 -5.16 -23.89
C SER A 91 -12.03 -5.52 -22.82
N TRP A 92 -11.36 -6.66 -23.02
CA TRP A 92 -10.34 -7.20 -22.13
C TRP A 92 -8.99 -7.31 -22.84
N ASN A 93 -8.62 -6.31 -23.64
CA ASN A 93 -7.45 -6.38 -24.51
C ASN A 93 -6.16 -6.01 -23.78
N VAL A 94 -6.07 -4.82 -23.18
CA VAL A 94 -4.83 -4.28 -22.61
C VAL A 94 -5.03 -3.80 -21.18
N ALA A 95 -4.31 -4.39 -20.23
CA ALA A 95 -4.20 -3.87 -18.87
C ALA A 95 -2.78 -3.35 -18.58
N HIS A 96 -2.68 -2.32 -17.76
CA HIS A 96 -1.42 -1.86 -17.19
C HIS A 96 -1.34 -2.19 -15.70
N ASP A 97 -0.23 -2.79 -15.28
CA ASP A 97 0.17 -2.88 -13.87
C ASP A 97 1.26 -1.81 -13.61
N VAL A 98 0.91 -0.75 -12.88
CA VAL A 98 1.78 0.41 -12.64
C VAL A 98 2.44 0.31 -11.27
N GLY A 99 3.78 0.24 -11.25
CA GLY A 99 4.54 -0.11 -10.05
C GLY A 99 4.50 -1.61 -9.79
N CYS A 100 4.71 -2.44 -10.82
CA CYS A 100 4.44 -3.88 -10.78
C CYS A 100 5.32 -4.66 -9.78
N GLY A 101 6.45 -4.11 -9.33
CA GLY A 101 7.35 -4.78 -8.40
C GLY A 101 7.77 -6.16 -8.92
N ALA A 102 7.46 -7.22 -8.18
CA ALA A 102 7.75 -8.60 -8.56
C ALA A 102 6.65 -9.29 -9.40
N GLY A 103 5.66 -8.54 -9.88
CA GLY A 103 4.68 -9.00 -10.87
C GLY A 103 3.51 -9.81 -10.32
N GLN A 104 3.17 -9.67 -9.03
CA GLN A 104 2.02 -10.39 -8.46
C GLN A 104 0.69 -9.99 -9.14
N VAL A 105 0.50 -8.68 -9.36
CA VAL A 105 -0.72 -8.16 -10.01
C VAL A 105 -0.65 -8.36 -11.52
N THR A 106 0.53 -8.20 -12.13
CA THR A 106 0.78 -8.60 -13.52
C THR A 106 0.29 -10.02 -13.81
N ALA A 107 0.62 -11.00 -12.96
CA ALA A 107 0.22 -12.39 -13.15
C ALA A 107 -1.31 -12.56 -13.15
N GLU A 108 -1.99 -11.92 -12.19
CA GLU A 108 -3.45 -11.97 -12.11
C GLU A 108 -4.09 -11.33 -13.34
N LEU A 109 -3.65 -10.12 -13.72
CA LEU A 109 -4.16 -9.43 -14.91
C LEU A 109 -3.91 -10.25 -16.18
N ALA A 110 -2.77 -10.94 -16.29
CA ALA A 110 -2.44 -11.79 -17.43
C ALA A 110 -3.37 -13.00 -17.53
N SER A 111 -4.01 -13.44 -16.44
CA SER A 111 -5.02 -14.49 -16.51
C SER A 111 -6.31 -14.04 -17.23
N ARG A 112 -6.57 -12.73 -17.31
CA ARG A 112 -7.81 -12.16 -17.87
C ARG A 112 -7.62 -11.36 -19.16
N PHE A 113 -6.64 -10.47 -19.21
CA PHE A 113 -6.43 -9.56 -20.35
C PHE A 113 -5.60 -10.19 -21.46
N GLN A 114 -5.86 -9.84 -22.73
CA GLN A 114 -5.09 -10.38 -23.86
C GLN A 114 -3.60 -9.99 -23.79
N HIS A 115 -3.30 -8.79 -23.29
CA HIS A 115 -1.96 -8.29 -23.08
C HIS A 115 -1.86 -7.47 -21.79
N VAL A 116 -0.78 -7.66 -21.04
CA VAL A 116 -0.49 -6.87 -19.85
C VAL A 116 0.83 -6.15 -20.01
N ILE A 117 0.83 -4.86 -19.66
CA ILE A 117 2.02 -4.03 -19.61
C ILE A 117 2.39 -3.84 -18.14
N ALA A 118 3.46 -4.50 -17.71
CA ALA A 118 4.04 -4.35 -16.39
C ALA A 118 5.04 -3.19 -16.41
N SER A 119 4.81 -2.16 -15.60
CA SER A 119 5.68 -0.99 -15.54
C SER A 119 6.20 -0.71 -14.14
N ASP A 120 7.46 -0.32 -14.05
CA ASP A 120 8.13 0.02 -12.79
C ASP A 120 9.25 1.03 -13.07
N ASN A 121 9.66 1.80 -12.07
CA ASN A 121 10.71 2.82 -12.20
C ASN A 121 12.12 2.25 -11.97
N ASN A 122 12.23 0.93 -11.83
CA ASN A 122 13.47 0.23 -11.53
C ASN A 122 13.61 -1.03 -12.41
N ASP A 123 14.62 -1.02 -13.28
CA ASP A 123 14.92 -2.16 -14.17
C ASP A 123 15.18 -3.46 -13.41
N ALA A 124 15.74 -3.40 -12.20
CA ALA A 124 15.97 -4.59 -11.38
C ALA A 124 14.65 -5.24 -10.93
N HIS A 125 13.60 -4.44 -10.67
CA HIS A 125 12.28 -4.97 -10.33
C HIS A 125 11.64 -5.64 -11.55
N LEU A 126 11.72 -4.98 -12.72
CA LEU A 126 11.21 -5.54 -13.97
C LEU A 126 11.88 -6.86 -14.35
N GLU A 127 13.19 -6.98 -14.12
CA GLU A 127 13.91 -8.23 -14.35
C GLU A 127 13.45 -9.34 -13.40
N VAL A 128 13.17 -9.01 -12.13
CA VAL A 128 12.60 -9.98 -11.18
C VAL A 128 11.20 -10.41 -11.61
N ALA A 129 10.33 -9.46 -12.00
CA ALA A 129 9.00 -9.78 -12.52
C ALA A 129 9.09 -10.68 -13.76
N ARG A 130 9.97 -10.35 -14.71
CA ARG A 130 10.21 -11.17 -15.92
C ARG A 130 10.56 -12.61 -15.57
N ARG A 131 11.58 -12.83 -14.76
CA ARG A 131 12.02 -14.19 -14.37
C ARG A 131 10.95 -14.98 -13.64
N ARG A 132 10.10 -14.32 -12.87
CA ARG A 132 9.03 -14.99 -12.12
C ARG A 132 7.85 -15.38 -13.01
N LEU A 133 7.66 -14.70 -14.13
CA LEU A 133 6.49 -14.86 -14.99
C LEU A 133 6.81 -15.56 -16.32
N GLU A 134 8.08 -15.65 -16.72
CA GLU A 134 8.51 -16.21 -18.00
C GLU A 134 8.13 -17.68 -18.21
N THR A 135 7.92 -18.44 -17.14
CA THR A 135 7.44 -19.84 -17.21
C THR A 135 5.96 -19.95 -17.51
N ASP A 136 5.17 -18.96 -17.07
CA ASP A 136 3.71 -19.00 -17.11
C ASP A 136 3.16 -18.17 -18.26
N PHE A 137 3.90 -17.12 -18.68
CA PHE A 137 3.47 -16.16 -19.68
C PHE A 137 4.58 -15.82 -20.67
N SER A 138 4.24 -15.85 -21.96
CA SER A 138 5.14 -15.40 -23.04
C SER A 138 5.28 -13.87 -23.08
N ASP A 139 6.33 -13.37 -23.74
CA ASP A 139 6.52 -11.93 -24.02
C ASP A 139 5.40 -11.31 -24.88
N LYS A 140 4.60 -12.13 -25.59
CA LYS A 140 3.40 -11.66 -26.29
C LYS A 140 2.25 -11.35 -25.32
N LYS A 141 2.24 -12.00 -24.16
CA LYS A 141 1.20 -11.91 -23.14
C LYS A 141 1.53 -10.82 -22.12
N VAL A 142 2.79 -10.69 -21.73
CA VAL A 142 3.27 -9.68 -20.78
C VAL A 142 4.45 -8.94 -21.38
N SER A 143 4.37 -7.61 -21.44
CA SER A 143 5.50 -6.75 -21.78
C SER A 143 5.93 -5.92 -20.57
N TYR A 144 7.21 -5.54 -20.53
CA TYR A 144 7.81 -4.83 -19.40
C TYR A 144 8.29 -3.46 -19.85
N LYS A 145 8.00 -2.43 -19.04
CA LYS A 145 8.31 -1.04 -19.36
C LYS A 145 8.93 -0.32 -18.17
N HIS A 146 10.19 0.10 -18.32
CA HIS A 146 10.77 1.09 -17.40
C HIS A 146 10.05 2.41 -17.60
N SER A 147 9.27 2.82 -16.59
CA SER A 147 8.64 4.13 -16.55
C SER A 147 8.20 4.47 -15.12
N MET A 148 8.23 5.76 -14.79
CA MET A 148 7.47 6.26 -13.64
C MET A 148 5.98 6.36 -14.03
N GLY A 149 5.07 6.22 -13.07
CA GLY A 149 3.63 6.34 -13.36
C GLY A 149 3.27 7.69 -13.98
N GLU A 150 3.96 8.74 -13.55
CA GLU A 150 3.85 10.12 -14.01
C GLU A 150 4.24 10.29 -15.49
N GLN A 151 5.04 9.38 -16.04
CA GLN A 151 5.61 9.44 -17.39
C GLN A 151 5.00 8.40 -18.33
N LEU A 152 4.19 7.48 -17.80
CA LEU A 152 3.71 6.31 -18.53
C LEU A 152 2.93 6.71 -19.80
N ALA A 153 2.10 7.74 -19.72
CA ALA A 153 1.28 8.22 -20.84
C ALA A 153 2.08 8.73 -22.04
N ALA A 154 3.36 9.10 -21.86
CA ALA A 154 4.22 9.49 -22.98
C ALA A 154 4.61 8.29 -23.87
N HIS A 155 4.43 7.06 -23.38
CA HIS A 155 4.81 5.84 -24.09
C HIS A 155 3.67 5.17 -24.84
N TYR A 156 2.42 5.57 -24.58
CA TYR A 156 1.24 4.90 -25.10
C TYR A 156 0.28 5.90 -25.75
N PRO A 157 -0.45 5.49 -26.81
CA PRO A 157 -1.50 6.32 -27.41
C PRO A 157 -2.61 6.67 -26.40
N PRO A 158 -3.41 7.71 -26.66
CA PRO A 158 -4.65 7.91 -25.94
C PRO A 158 -5.58 6.71 -26.12
N SER A 159 -6.38 6.39 -25.10
CA SER A 159 -7.41 5.34 -25.14
C SER A 159 -6.89 3.96 -25.58
N SER A 160 -5.64 3.63 -25.22
CA SER A 160 -5.01 2.34 -25.50
C SER A 160 -5.23 1.27 -24.42
N ALA A 161 -5.65 1.67 -23.22
CA ALA A 161 -5.83 0.77 -22.07
C ALA A 161 -7.31 0.48 -21.81
N ASP A 162 -7.62 -0.76 -21.44
CA ASP A 162 -8.91 -1.18 -20.88
C ASP A 162 -8.93 -0.97 -19.36
N LEU A 163 -7.84 -1.32 -18.70
CA LEU A 163 -7.69 -1.24 -17.26
C LEU A 163 -6.30 -0.75 -16.88
N ILE A 164 -6.23 0.12 -15.86
CA ILE A 164 -4.99 0.53 -15.22
C ILE A 164 -5.10 0.18 -13.74
N ALA A 165 -4.19 -0.68 -13.26
CA ALA A 165 -4.05 -1.06 -11.87
C ALA A 165 -2.80 -0.41 -11.26
N ALA A 166 -2.91 0.15 -10.06
CA ALA A 166 -1.76 0.63 -9.27
C ALA A 166 -1.86 0.10 -7.84
N ALA A 167 -1.28 -1.09 -7.61
CA ALA A 167 -1.30 -1.78 -6.33
C ALA A 167 -0.18 -1.28 -5.43
N GLU A 168 -0.51 -0.72 -4.27
CA GLU A 168 0.41 -0.07 -3.33
C GLU A 168 1.25 1.10 -3.90
N ALA A 169 1.10 1.42 -5.19
CA ALA A 169 1.99 2.31 -5.90
C ALA A 169 1.49 3.76 -5.98
N MET A 170 0.17 3.99 -5.99
CA MET A 170 -0.41 5.33 -6.19
C MET A 170 0.10 6.35 -5.15
N VAL A 171 0.22 5.94 -3.88
CA VAL A 171 0.72 6.81 -2.79
C VAL A 171 2.18 7.23 -2.96
N LEU A 172 2.91 6.59 -3.87
CA LEU A 172 4.32 6.84 -4.14
C LEU A 172 4.53 7.79 -5.33
N MET A 173 3.46 8.12 -6.04
CA MET A 173 3.49 8.95 -7.24
C MET A 173 3.02 10.37 -6.93
N ASP A 174 3.26 11.32 -7.84
CA ASP A 174 2.45 12.53 -7.91
C ASP A 174 1.06 12.15 -8.44
N GLU A 175 0.07 12.13 -7.55
CA GLU A 175 -1.26 11.61 -7.88
C GLU A 175 -1.91 12.41 -9.00
N LYS A 176 -1.66 13.72 -9.07
CA LYS A 176 -2.25 14.60 -10.07
C LYS A 176 -1.64 14.36 -11.44
N VAL A 177 -0.31 14.19 -11.50
CA VAL A 177 0.39 13.93 -12.76
C VAL A 177 0.04 12.53 -13.27
N SER A 178 0.12 11.51 -12.41
CA SER A 178 -0.22 10.13 -12.78
C SER A 178 -1.69 10.01 -13.20
N LEU A 179 -2.63 10.60 -12.47
CA LEU A 179 -4.06 10.51 -12.81
C LEU A 179 -4.39 11.10 -14.19
N ARG A 180 -3.79 12.25 -14.56
CA ARG A 180 -3.94 12.81 -15.91
C ARG A 180 -3.38 11.88 -16.98
N GLY A 181 -2.26 11.20 -16.69
CA GLY A 181 -1.68 10.20 -17.58
C GLY A 181 -2.62 9.01 -17.77
N PHE A 182 -3.15 8.48 -16.67
CA PHE A 182 -4.06 7.34 -16.67
C PHE A 182 -5.38 7.66 -17.38
N GLU A 183 -5.96 8.84 -17.13
CA GLU A 183 -7.14 9.35 -17.85
C GLU A 183 -6.92 9.34 -19.38
N ARG A 184 -5.78 9.85 -19.85
CA ARG A 184 -5.46 9.89 -21.28
C ARG A 184 -5.34 8.49 -21.86
N MET A 185 -4.69 7.57 -21.14
CA MET A 185 -4.44 6.21 -21.61
C MET A 185 -5.69 5.33 -21.61
N LEU A 186 -6.60 5.52 -20.65
CA LEU A 186 -7.84 4.77 -20.56
C LEU A 186 -8.78 5.15 -21.71
N ARG A 187 -9.43 4.14 -22.27
CA ARG A 187 -10.56 4.33 -23.19
C ARG A 187 -11.82 4.77 -22.45
N PRO A 188 -12.80 5.40 -23.13
CA PRO A 188 -14.14 5.55 -22.56
C PRO A 188 -14.67 4.19 -22.09
N GLY A 189 -15.19 4.12 -20.86
CA GLY A 189 -15.60 2.88 -20.19
C GLY A 189 -14.46 2.08 -19.54
N GLY A 190 -13.21 2.51 -19.69
CA GLY A 190 -12.05 1.86 -19.09
C GLY A 190 -11.96 2.08 -17.58
N THR A 191 -11.31 1.15 -16.88
CA THR A 191 -11.28 1.11 -15.41
C THR A 191 -9.94 1.57 -14.85
N LEU A 192 -9.97 2.50 -13.92
CA LEU A 192 -8.86 2.78 -13.03
C LEU A 192 -9.11 2.06 -11.70
N ALA A 193 -8.15 1.25 -11.23
CA ALA A 193 -8.18 0.63 -9.92
C ALA A 193 -6.86 0.86 -9.20
N PHE A 194 -6.91 1.39 -7.98
CA PHE A 194 -5.72 1.51 -7.15
C PHE A 194 -6.06 1.22 -5.69
N TRP A 195 -5.12 0.61 -5.00
CA TRP A 195 -5.36 0.18 -3.63
C TRP A 195 -4.08 0.19 -2.82
N PHE A 196 -4.26 0.14 -1.51
CA PHE A 196 -3.17 0.06 -0.55
C PHE A 196 -3.64 -0.78 0.65
N TYR A 197 -2.73 -1.49 1.30
CA TYR A 197 -2.99 -2.08 2.61
C TYR A 197 -1.95 -1.62 3.63
N GLY A 198 -2.38 -1.52 4.87
CA GLY A 198 -1.56 -1.01 5.96
C GLY A 198 -0.59 -2.04 6.53
N ARG A 199 -0.19 -1.81 7.78
CA ARG A 199 0.60 -2.77 8.55
C ARG A 199 -0.28 -3.90 9.11
N PRO A 200 0.28 -5.09 9.38
CA PRO A 200 -0.45 -6.19 9.99
C PRO A 200 -1.02 -5.78 11.35
N THR A 201 -2.25 -6.19 11.59
CA THR A 201 -3.04 -5.88 12.79
C THR A 201 -3.49 -7.18 13.42
N PHE A 202 -3.40 -7.32 14.74
CA PHE A 202 -3.91 -8.51 15.42
C PHE A 202 -5.41 -8.68 15.16
N ALA A 203 -5.82 -9.87 14.72
CA ALA A 203 -7.22 -10.20 14.45
C ALA A 203 -8.01 -10.44 15.75
N ASP A 204 -7.35 -10.88 16.83
CA ASP A 204 -7.97 -11.00 18.14
C ASP A 204 -8.03 -9.64 18.86
N HIS A 205 -9.19 -9.32 19.44
CA HIS A 205 -9.41 -8.04 20.11
C HIS A 205 -8.54 -7.83 21.35
N ALA A 206 -8.32 -8.88 22.15
CA ALA A 206 -7.52 -8.77 23.37
C ALA A 206 -6.03 -8.62 23.02
N LEU A 207 -5.54 -9.36 22.03
CA LEU A 207 -4.19 -9.19 21.51
C LEU A 207 -3.99 -7.83 20.86
N HIS A 208 -4.97 -7.34 20.09
CA HIS A 208 -4.92 -5.99 19.54
C HIS A 208 -4.78 -4.93 20.65
N ALA A 209 -5.67 -4.95 21.63
CA ALA A 209 -5.66 -3.98 22.72
C ALA A 209 -4.35 -4.01 23.54
N ASN A 210 -3.77 -5.20 23.73
CA ASN A 210 -2.61 -5.38 24.60
C ASN A 210 -1.25 -5.27 23.87
N ALA A 211 -1.20 -5.55 22.57
CA ALA A 211 0.06 -5.77 21.86
C ALA A 211 0.20 -5.02 20.53
N GLN A 212 -0.87 -4.41 19.99
CA GLN A 212 -0.77 -3.69 18.70
C GLN A 212 0.21 -2.50 18.80
N SER A 213 0.30 -1.85 19.96
CA SER A 213 1.25 -0.76 20.20
C SER A 213 2.72 -1.16 20.04
N LEU A 214 3.05 -2.45 20.24
CA LEU A 214 4.39 -2.99 20.02
C LEU A 214 4.71 -3.10 18.52
N ILE A 215 3.75 -3.55 17.72
CA ILE A 215 3.84 -3.56 16.24
C ILE A 215 4.02 -2.14 15.71
N ASP A 216 3.23 -1.21 16.24
CA ASP A 216 3.28 0.19 15.86
C ASP A 216 4.63 0.83 16.20
N ALA A 217 5.18 0.53 17.38
CA ALA A 217 6.51 0.96 17.79
C ALA A 217 7.60 0.42 16.85
N LEU A 218 7.54 -0.86 16.44
CA LEU A 218 8.47 -1.40 15.44
C LEU A 218 8.42 -0.61 14.14
N MET A 219 7.23 -0.32 13.62
CA MET A 219 7.07 0.46 12.39
C MET A 219 7.60 1.88 12.54
N VAL A 220 7.29 2.56 13.65
CA VAL A 220 7.81 3.90 13.92
C VAL A 220 9.33 3.92 13.95
N ARG A 221 9.95 2.97 14.67
CA ARG A 221 11.41 2.89 14.79
C ARG A 221 12.09 2.62 13.46
N ASN A 222 11.59 1.64 12.72
CA ASN A 222 12.12 1.23 11.43
C ASN A 222 12.06 2.37 10.42
N TRP A 223 10.94 3.09 10.36
CA TRP A 223 10.76 4.17 9.38
C TRP A 223 11.37 5.51 9.81
N ALA A 224 11.46 5.81 11.11
CA ALA A 224 12.11 7.04 11.58
C ALA A 224 13.59 7.11 11.15
N ALA A 225 14.30 5.98 11.24
CA ALA A 225 15.70 5.89 10.79
C ALA A 225 15.87 6.23 9.30
N VAL A 226 14.86 5.88 8.49
CA VAL A 226 14.85 6.04 7.03
C VAL A 226 14.42 7.45 6.64
N ILE A 227 13.28 7.90 7.16
CA ILE A 227 12.65 9.16 6.75
C ILE A 227 13.44 10.35 7.29
N GLN A 228 13.75 10.36 8.59
CA GLN A 228 14.44 11.49 9.22
C GLN A 228 15.93 11.55 8.85
N GLY A 229 16.49 10.45 8.36
CA GLY A 229 17.85 10.39 7.82
C GLY A 229 17.96 10.87 6.36
N SER A 230 16.84 11.15 5.70
CA SER A 230 16.80 11.47 4.27
C SER A 230 16.90 12.96 3.95
N GLY A 231 17.32 13.27 2.71
CA GLY A 231 17.37 14.63 2.18
C GLY A 231 15.98 15.21 1.88
N PRO A 232 15.88 16.54 1.64
CA PRO A 232 14.59 17.23 1.53
C PRO A 232 13.68 16.71 0.43
N ARG A 233 14.22 16.29 -0.73
CA ARG A 233 13.40 15.76 -1.83
C ARG A 233 12.76 14.43 -1.46
N ARG A 234 13.53 13.55 -0.83
CA ARG A 234 13.02 12.26 -0.36
C ARG A 234 12.00 12.43 0.76
N GLN A 235 12.20 13.39 1.67
CA GLN A 235 11.20 13.73 2.70
C GLN A 235 9.88 14.22 2.10
N ALA A 236 9.92 14.99 1.01
CA ALA A 236 8.70 15.41 0.31
C ALA A 236 7.90 14.22 -0.25
N GLY A 237 8.59 13.24 -0.84
CA GLY A 237 7.97 11.97 -1.28
C GLY A 237 7.35 11.19 -0.12
N PHE A 238 8.06 11.06 1.01
CA PHE A 238 7.52 10.44 2.22
C PHE A 238 6.30 11.18 2.77
N LYS A 239 6.30 12.51 2.74
CA LYS A 239 5.16 13.32 3.17
C LYS A 239 3.94 13.01 2.32
N ARG A 240 4.08 13.02 0.99
CA ARG A 240 2.98 12.68 0.07
C ARG A 240 2.42 11.28 0.33
N ALA A 241 3.29 10.29 0.50
CA ALA A 241 2.87 8.93 0.81
C ALA A 241 2.15 8.83 2.16
N ALA A 242 2.67 9.49 3.20
CA ALA A 242 2.06 9.53 4.52
C ALA A 242 0.64 10.13 4.48
N GLU A 243 0.49 11.24 3.76
CA GLU A 243 -0.80 11.93 3.59
C GLU A 243 -1.77 11.07 2.80
N GLY A 244 -1.32 10.43 1.72
CA GLY A 244 -2.15 9.54 0.91
C GLY A 244 -2.68 8.34 1.71
N MET A 245 -1.82 7.69 2.50
CA MET A 245 -2.23 6.58 3.36
C MET A 245 -3.12 7.06 4.53
N SER A 246 -2.79 8.19 5.17
CA SER A 246 -3.59 8.76 6.27
C SER A 246 -4.95 9.27 5.81
N SER A 247 -5.11 9.51 4.51
CA SER A 247 -6.36 9.87 3.85
C SER A 247 -7.17 8.64 3.42
N TRP A 248 -6.71 7.41 3.67
CA TRP A 248 -7.35 6.20 3.13
C TRP A 248 -7.53 6.24 1.61
N LEU A 249 -6.56 6.84 0.90
CA LEU A 249 -6.60 7.12 -0.54
C LEU A 249 -7.62 8.19 -0.98
N ASP A 250 -8.38 8.79 -0.06
CA ASP A 250 -9.34 9.87 -0.34
C ASP A 250 -8.67 11.17 -0.79
N TYR A 251 -7.33 11.28 -0.70
CA TYR A 251 -6.60 12.42 -1.24
C TYR A 251 -6.66 12.49 -2.78
N VAL A 252 -6.96 11.38 -3.46
CA VAL A 252 -7.10 11.35 -4.92
C VAL A 252 -8.47 11.92 -5.30
N TRP A 253 -8.46 13.13 -5.88
CA TRP A 253 -9.65 13.75 -6.46
C TRP A 253 -9.95 13.14 -7.82
N LEU A 254 -11.15 12.60 -8.00
CA LEU A 254 -11.65 12.08 -9.26
C LEU A 254 -12.69 13.07 -9.79
N ASP A 255 -12.30 13.90 -10.75
CA ASP A 255 -13.14 14.95 -11.33
C ASP A 255 -14.40 14.34 -11.98
N PRO A 256 -15.62 14.70 -11.54
CA PRO A 256 -16.86 14.18 -12.11
C PRO A 256 -17.07 14.51 -13.59
N SER A 257 -16.33 15.44 -14.19
CA SER A 257 -16.36 15.66 -15.64
C SER A 257 -15.59 14.59 -16.43
N VAL A 258 -14.70 13.84 -15.76
CA VAL A 258 -13.80 12.83 -16.35
C VAL A 258 -14.15 11.42 -15.88
N TRP A 259 -14.50 11.28 -14.60
CA TRP A 259 -14.73 9.99 -13.94
C TRP A 259 -16.19 9.81 -13.57
N THR A 260 -16.63 8.56 -13.59
CA THR A 260 -17.98 8.14 -13.19
C THR A 260 -17.89 6.79 -12.48
N ASP A 261 -18.96 6.43 -11.77
CA ASP A 261 -19.06 5.17 -11.03
C ASP A 261 -17.83 4.98 -10.12
N VAL A 262 -17.63 5.92 -9.20
CA VAL A 262 -16.46 5.94 -8.31
C VAL A 262 -16.80 5.19 -7.03
N HIS A 263 -16.13 4.08 -6.78
CA HIS A 263 -16.30 3.26 -5.59
C HIS A 263 -15.05 3.33 -4.72
N ARG A 264 -15.21 3.66 -3.43
CA ARG A 264 -14.15 3.71 -2.42
C ARG A 264 -14.50 2.74 -1.30
N ILE A 265 -13.82 1.61 -1.28
CA ILE A 265 -14.11 0.52 -0.33
C ILE A 265 -12.97 0.41 0.67
N LYS A 266 -13.30 0.39 1.96
CA LYS A 266 -12.34 0.36 3.07
C LYS A 266 -12.62 -0.82 3.98
N TRP A 267 -11.65 -1.72 4.13
CA TRP A 267 -11.75 -2.85 5.05
C TRP A 267 -10.99 -2.61 6.34
N ASN A 268 -11.56 -3.08 7.45
CA ASN A 268 -10.90 -3.16 8.76
C ASN A 268 -10.39 -1.81 9.25
N THR A 269 -11.31 -0.84 9.36
CA THR A 269 -10.99 0.57 9.66
C THR A 269 -10.69 0.84 11.13
N TYR A 270 -10.91 -0.15 12.00
CA TYR A 270 -10.42 -0.11 13.39
C TYR A 270 -8.89 -0.15 13.46
N GLY A 271 -8.23 -0.68 12.42
CA GLY A 271 -6.79 -0.65 12.25
C GLY A 271 -6.33 0.69 11.67
N THR A 272 -5.27 0.64 10.88
CA THR A 272 -4.64 1.84 10.32
C THR A 272 -4.05 1.54 8.96
N LEU A 273 -4.37 2.39 7.98
CA LEU A 273 -3.81 2.27 6.64
C LEU A 273 -2.34 2.78 6.55
N PRO A 274 -1.92 3.85 7.26
CA PRO A 274 -0.52 4.26 7.29
C PRO A 274 0.46 3.12 7.59
N PHE A 275 1.31 2.87 6.59
CA PHE A 275 2.42 1.93 6.72
C PHE A 275 3.49 2.46 7.67
N PHE A 276 3.64 3.77 7.79
CA PHE A 276 4.47 4.43 8.80
C PHE A 276 3.69 5.55 9.48
N ALA A 277 3.80 5.63 10.79
CA ALA A 277 3.03 6.59 11.59
C ALA A 277 3.65 7.99 11.56
N GLN A 278 2.85 9.00 11.92
CA GLN A 278 3.21 10.41 12.03
C GLN A 278 4.52 10.63 12.81
N GLU A 279 4.74 9.85 13.85
CA GLU A 279 5.92 9.89 14.72
C GLU A 279 7.20 9.51 13.99
N ALA A 280 7.10 8.64 12.98
CA ALA A 280 8.24 8.25 12.15
C ALA A 280 8.68 9.40 11.23
N CYS A 281 7.73 10.20 10.75
CA CYS A 281 7.94 11.21 9.72
C CYS A 281 8.86 12.35 10.17
N GLY A 282 8.70 12.83 11.41
CA GLY A 282 9.39 14.04 11.87
C GLY A 282 8.88 15.36 11.25
N PHE A 283 7.74 15.30 10.55
CA PHE A 283 7.01 16.44 9.97
C PHE A 283 5.50 16.20 10.12
N PRO A 284 4.65 17.24 10.12
CA PRO A 284 3.19 17.08 10.16
C PRO A 284 2.66 16.35 8.92
N VAL A 285 1.76 15.38 9.14
CA VAL A 285 0.98 14.68 8.10
C VAL A 285 -0.47 15.11 8.24
N GLU A 286 -1.04 15.58 7.14
CA GLU A 286 -2.44 15.99 7.07
C GLU A 286 -3.25 14.94 6.31
N SER A 287 -4.37 14.52 6.91
CA SER A 287 -5.37 13.71 6.20
C SER A 287 -6.24 14.63 5.35
N VAL A 288 -6.42 14.27 4.08
CA VAL A 288 -7.14 15.05 3.08
C VAL A 288 -8.29 14.21 2.55
N ASN A 289 -9.51 14.74 2.65
CA ASN A 289 -10.68 14.13 2.05
C ASN A 289 -11.05 14.87 0.76
N ARG A 290 -10.93 14.20 -0.39
CA ARG A 290 -11.40 14.65 -1.71
C ARG A 290 -12.39 13.63 -2.29
N VAL A 291 -13.24 13.03 -1.45
CA VAL A 291 -14.36 12.20 -1.90
C VAL A 291 -15.37 13.09 -2.62
N GLY A 292 -15.74 12.72 -3.85
CA GLY A 292 -16.76 13.40 -4.64
C GLY A 292 -18.16 13.23 -4.07
N ALA A 293 -19.07 14.13 -4.43
CA ALA A 293 -20.47 14.07 -3.98
C ALA A 293 -21.22 12.85 -4.54
N GLU A 294 -20.75 12.30 -5.66
CA GLU A 294 -21.31 11.11 -6.33
C GLU A 294 -20.47 9.84 -6.07
N ASP A 295 -19.38 9.94 -5.30
CA ASP A 295 -18.56 8.77 -4.97
C ASP A 295 -19.33 7.88 -3.98
N GLU A 296 -19.39 6.58 -4.27
CA GLU A 296 -19.87 5.58 -3.32
C GLU A 296 -18.74 5.22 -2.36
N VAL A 297 -18.99 5.38 -1.05
CA VAL A 297 -18.02 5.03 0.00
C VAL A 297 -18.59 3.93 0.86
N GLU A 298 -17.88 2.82 0.92
CA GLU A 298 -18.24 1.65 1.73
C GLU A 298 -17.13 1.36 2.75
N THR A 299 -17.54 1.08 3.99
CA THR A 299 -16.66 0.56 5.04
C THR A 299 -17.12 -0.83 5.44
N ILE A 300 -16.22 -1.79 5.38
CA ILE A 300 -16.47 -3.21 5.65
C ILE A 300 -15.57 -3.64 6.81
N GLU A 301 -16.15 -4.36 7.77
CA GLU A 301 -15.40 -4.98 8.85
C GLU A 301 -15.43 -6.49 8.64
N ASP A 302 -14.28 -7.06 8.27
CA ASP A 302 -14.13 -8.48 7.94
C ASP A 302 -12.76 -8.97 8.41
N ARG A 303 -12.77 -9.69 9.55
CA ARG A 303 -11.56 -10.22 10.19
C ARG A 303 -11.02 -11.47 9.52
N GLU A 304 -11.72 -12.01 8.53
CA GLU A 304 -11.20 -13.06 7.66
C GLU A 304 -10.63 -12.47 6.36
N TRP A 305 -10.84 -11.17 6.11
CA TRP A 305 -10.31 -10.49 4.93
C TRP A 305 -8.79 -10.39 4.98
N TRP A 306 -8.16 -11.07 4.01
CA TRP A 306 -6.70 -11.11 3.82
C TRP A 306 -5.92 -11.53 5.06
N HIS A 307 -6.44 -12.47 5.85
CA HIS A 307 -5.76 -12.91 7.07
C HIS A 307 -4.53 -13.79 6.81
N ASN A 308 -3.57 -13.77 7.74
CA ASN A 308 -2.47 -14.73 7.82
C ASN A 308 -2.22 -15.12 9.28
N ASP A 309 -2.05 -16.41 9.54
CA ASP A 309 -1.62 -16.88 10.85
C ASP A 309 -0.10 -16.88 10.91
N TRP A 310 0.49 -16.13 11.84
CA TRP A 310 1.95 -16.04 11.97
C TRP A 310 2.44 -16.35 13.38
N ASN A 311 3.58 -17.02 13.47
CA ASN A 311 4.40 -17.02 14.67
C ASN A 311 5.36 -15.81 14.67
N LEU A 312 6.12 -15.64 15.76
CA LEU A 312 7.07 -14.53 15.89
C LEU A 312 8.14 -14.52 14.78
N THR A 313 8.57 -15.68 14.30
CA THR A 313 9.58 -15.77 13.24
C THR A 313 9.05 -15.25 11.91
N GLU A 314 7.81 -15.56 11.54
CA GLU A 314 7.16 -15.06 10.33
C GLU A 314 6.87 -13.56 10.42
N LEU A 315 6.42 -13.10 11.60
CA LEU A 315 6.24 -11.68 11.88
C LEU A 315 7.58 -10.90 11.76
N LYS A 316 8.66 -11.43 12.32
CA LYS A 316 10.02 -10.88 12.15
C LYS A 316 10.42 -10.83 10.68
N ARG A 317 10.13 -11.88 9.92
CA ARG A 317 10.42 -11.95 8.49
C ARG A 317 9.70 -10.84 7.73
N TYR A 318 8.42 -10.57 8.02
CA TYR A 318 7.66 -9.46 7.44
C TYR A 318 8.39 -8.12 7.60
N PHE A 319 8.83 -7.80 8.83
CA PHE A 319 9.54 -6.54 9.11
C PHE A 319 10.94 -6.47 8.50
N GLN A 320 11.59 -7.61 8.23
CA GLN A 320 12.90 -7.62 7.58
C GLN A 320 12.84 -7.32 6.07
N VAL A 321 11.67 -7.41 5.46
CA VAL A 321 11.44 -7.20 4.02
C VAL A 321 10.38 -6.13 3.77
N LEU A 322 10.35 -5.07 4.58
CA LEU A 322 9.43 -3.93 4.36
C LEU A 322 9.72 -3.24 3.03
N PHE A 323 11.00 -3.01 2.71
CA PHE A 323 11.43 -2.42 1.45
C PHE A 323 12.82 -2.89 0.98
N PRO A 324 13.12 -2.81 -0.32
CA PRO A 324 14.45 -3.01 -0.90
C PRO A 324 15.59 -2.32 -0.12
N GLY A 325 16.54 -3.08 0.44
CA GLY A 325 17.66 -2.50 1.19
C GLY A 325 17.34 -2.10 2.63
N PHE A 326 16.20 -2.54 3.18
CA PHE A 326 15.81 -2.27 4.57
C PHE A 326 16.91 -2.60 5.58
N LYS A 327 17.51 -3.80 5.51
CA LYS A 327 18.60 -4.23 6.41
C LYS A 327 19.81 -3.29 6.35
N ASP A 328 20.14 -2.77 5.18
CA ASP A 328 21.23 -1.81 5.01
C ASP A 328 20.89 -0.46 5.66
N ALA A 329 19.61 -0.08 5.65
CA ALA A 329 19.12 1.18 6.21
C ALA A 329 18.97 1.16 7.75
N VAL A 330 18.59 0.02 8.35
CA VAL A 330 18.32 -0.09 9.80
C VAL A 330 19.38 -0.85 10.60
N GLY A 331 20.32 -1.56 9.95
CA GLY A 331 21.36 -2.35 10.62
C GLY A 331 20.83 -3.61 11.33
N GLU A 332 21.58 -4.14 12.30
CA GLU A 332 21.22 -5.34 13.08
C GLU A 332 20.04 -5.12 14.06
N GLY A 333 19.44 -3.93 14.06
CA GLY A 333 18.38 -3.53 14.98
C GLY A 333 18.92 -2.95 16.29
N SER A 334 18.17 -2.01 16.89
CA SER A 334 18.53 -1.45 18.19
C SER A 334 18.15 -2.40 19.33
N GLU A 335 18.76 -2.24 20.51
CA GLU A 335 18.33 -2.96 21.74
C GLU A 335 16.83 -2.77 22.04
N GLU A 336 16.24 -1.67 21.59
CA GLU A 336 14.80 -1.42 21.69
C GLU A 336 13.99 -2.34 20.78
N ILE A 337 14.40 -2.52 19.52
CA ILE A 337 13.75 -3.46 18.59
C ILE A 337 13.81 -4.90 19.15
N HIS A 338 14.96 -5.29 19.71
CA HIS A 338 15.11 -6.60 20.36
C HIS A 338 14.15 -6.77 21.55
N ARG A 339 14.05 -5.76 22.43
CA ARG A 339 13.10 -5.80 23.56
C ARG A 339 11.65 -5.91 23.10
N ILE A 340 11.26 -5.20 22.05
CA ILE A 340 9.90 -5.30 21.51
C ILE A 340 9.63 -6.72 21.00
N TYR A 341 10.58 -7.32 20.28
CA TYR A 341 10.43 -8.70 19.83
C TYR A 341 10.38 -9.72 20.97
N ASP A 342 11.13 -9.51 22.05
CA ASP A 342 11.06 -10.38 23.23
C ASP A 342 9.69 -10.29 23.91
N GLU A 343 9.10 -9.09 23.98
CA GLU A 343 7.76 -8.87 24.52
C GLU A 343 6.68 -9.50 23.64
N LEU A 344 6.74 -9.28 22.32
CA LEU A 344 5.88 -9.96 21.36
C LEU A 344 6.01 -11.49 21.45
N GLY A 345 7.22 -12.01 21.66
CA GLY A 345 7.46 -13.43 21.86
C GLY A 345 6.81 -14.00 23.12
N LYS A 346 6.77 -13.23 24.21
CA LYS A 346 6.05 -13.61 25.44
C LYS A 346 4.54 -13.62 25.23
N ILE A 347 4.01 -12.64 24.49
CA ILE A 347 2.58 -12.48 24.24
C ILE A 347 2.06 -13.55 23.26
N MET A 348 2.73 -13.72 22.12
CA MET A 348 2.34 -14.70 21.09
C MET A 348 2.66 -16.14 21.51
N GLY A 349 3.63 -16.32 22.41
CA GLY A 349 4.08 -17.64 22.86
C GLY A 349 4.59 -18.50 21.70
N LYS A 350 4.25 -19.80 21.73
CA LYS A 350 4.59 -20.76 20.65
C LYS A 350 3.49 -20.91 19.60
N GLN A 351 2.40 -20.16 19.73
CA GLN A 351 1.23 -20.30 18.86
C GLN A 351 1.39 -19.43 17.62
N ARG A 352 0.66 -19.80 16.55
CA ARG A 352 0.42 -18.90 15.42
C ARG A 352 -0.77 -18.02 15.79
N VAL A 353 -0.66 -16.74 15.49
CA VAL A 353 -1.69 -15.73 15.78
C VAL A 353 -2.16 -15.14 14.46
N ALA A 354 -3.47 -14.97 14.33
CA ALA A 354 -4.08 -14.35 13.16
C ALA A 354 -3.76 -12.85 13.10
N PHE A 355 -3.22 -12.41 11.97
CA PHE A 355 -3.08 -11.02 11.58
C PHE A 355 -3.98 -10.73 10.39
N ILE A 356 -4.55 -9.52 10.38
CA ILE A 356 -5.34 -9.00 9.27
C ILE A 356 -4.80 -7.64 8.84
N TRP A 357 -5.35 -7.11 7.75
CA TRP A 357 -4.95 -5.84 7.17
C TRP A 357 -6.11 -4.88 7.04
N SER A 358 -5.82 -3.62 7.35
CA SER A 358 -6.60 -2.49 6.85
C SER A 358 -6.32 -2.33 5.35
N VAL A 359 -7.35 -2.14 4.56
CA VAL A 359 -7.26 -2.06 3.10
C VAL A 359 -8.10 -0.90 2.60
N ALA A 360 -7.61 -0.17 1.60
CA ALA A 360 -8.41 0.78 0.84
C ALA A 360 -8.30 0.45 -0.64
N LEU A 361 -9.44 0.37 -1.32
CA LEU A 361 -9.56 0.21 -2.77
C LEU A 361 -10.36 1.39 -3.32
N VAL A 362 -9.87 1.97 -4.41
CA VAL A 362 -10.61 2.94 -5.23
C VAL A 362 -10.72 2.37 -6.63
N ILE A 363 -11.95 2.29 -7.14
CA ILE A 363 -12.25 1.90 -8.52
C ILE A 363 -13.06 3.03 -9.16
N ALA A 364 -12.76 3.36 -10.40
CA ALA A 364 -13.49 4.38 -11.16
C ALA A 364 -13.52 4.05 -12.66
N THR A 365 -14.58 4.49 -13.33
CA THR A 365 -14.72 4.39 -14.78
C THR A 365 -14.38 5.73 -15.44
N ARG A 366 -13.56 5.70 -16.47
CA ARG A 366 -13.28 6.86 -17.32
C ARG A 366 -14.44 7.10 -18.29
N LYS A 367 -15.02 8.30 -18.31
CA LYS A 367 -16.18 8.67 -19.14
C LYS A 367 -15.92 8.57 -20.64
#